data_AF-A0A659UN19-F1
#
_entry.id   AF-A0A659UN19-F1
#
_cell.length_a   1.000
_cell.length_b   1.000
_cell.length_c   1.000
_cell.angle_alpha   90.00
_cell.angle_beta   90.00
_cell.angle_gamma   90.00
#
_symmetry.space_group_name_H-M   'P 1'
#
loop_
_entity.id
_entity.type
_entity.pdbx_description
1 polymer ?
#
loop_
_entity_poly.entity_id
_entity_poly.type
_entity_poly.pdbx_seq_one_letter_code
_entity_poly.pdbx_strand_id
1 'polypeptide(L)' 'MARIYKTRTWHGELAPSMEELEFLALEAYAHLPEDFRKLTGEIVIQIAEFPTDEIMDDLSLETPFDLLGLFEGRGI' A
#
# COMPACT_ATOMS: atom_id res chain seq x y z
N MET A 1 2.23 -26.80 -2.07
CA MET A 1 3.67 -26.50 -2.29
C MET A 1 4.02 -25.28 -1.44
N ALA A 2 4.46 -25.50 -0.20
CA ALA A 2 4.83 -24.41 0.71
C ALA A 2 6.11 -23.76 0.17
N ARG A 3 6.02 -22.48 -0.21
CA ARG A 3 7.18 -21.72 -0.67
C ARG A 3 8.12 -21.57 0.53
N ILE A 4 9.29 -22.18 0.43
CA ILE A 4 10.36 -22.07 1.39
C ILE A 4 10.71 -20.58 1.43
N TYR A 5 10.34 -19.88 2.49
CA TYR A 5 10.86 -18.54 2.73
C TYR A 5 12.36 -18.74 2.91
N LYS A 6 13.16 -18.38 1.88
CA LYS A 6 14.60 -18.14 2.07
C LYS A 6 14.70 -17.27 3.31
N THR A 7 15.39 -17.73 4.34
CA THR A 7 15.72 -16.93 5.51
C THR A 7 16.50 -15.73 5.00
N ARG A 8 15.80 -14.62 4.74
CA ARG A 8 16.41 -13.35 4.37
C ARG A 8 17.28 -12.93 5.55
N THR A 9 18.53 -12.57 5.29
CA THR A 9 19.45 -12.02 6.29
C THR A 9 19.05 -10.58 6.60
N TRP A 10 17.99 -10.39 7.38
CA TRP A 10 17.45 -9.06 7.74
C TRP A 10 18.36 -8.25 8.67
N HIS A 11 19.33 -8.90 9.32
CA HIS A 11 20.14 -8.31 10.38
C HIS A 11 21.00 -7.10 9.95
N GLY A 12 21.29 -6.96 8.65
CA GLY A 12 22.05 -5.84 8.09
C GLY A 12 21.28 -5.01 7.07
N GLU A 13 19.99 -5.32 6.85
CA GLU A 13 19.16 -4.59 5.91
C GLU A 13 18.47 -3.44 6.63
N LEU A 14 18.46 -2.26 6.01
CA LEU A 14 17.66 -1.15 6.49
C LEU A 14 16.20 -1.37 6.10
N ALA A 15 15.29 -0.98 6.98
CA ALA A 15 13.89 -0.86 6.59
C ALA A 15 13.78 0.22 5.49
N PRO A 16 12.96 0.00 4.45
CA PRO A 16 12.78 0.99 3.41
C PRO A 16 12.20 2.28 4.02
N SER A 17 12.63 3.42 3.51
CA SER A 17 12.02 4.70 3.81
C SER A 17 10.62 4.80 3.20
N MET A 18 9.85 5.80 3.63
CA MET A 18 8.55 6.08 3.03
C MET A 18 8.65 6.40 1.54
N GLU A 19 9.68 7.17 1.14
CA GLU A 19 9.94 7.52 -0.27
C GLU A 19 10.27 6.26 -1.10
N GLU A 20 11.00 5.32 -0.54
CA GLU A 20 11.30 4.04 -1.21
C GLU A 20 10.02 3.20 -1.37
N LEU A 21 9.13 3.20 -0.38
CA LEU A 21 7.83 2.53 -0.48
C LEU A 21 6.93 3.17 -1.55
N GLU A 22 6.90 4.51 -1.64
CA GLU A 22 6.18 5.23 -2.70
C GLU A 22 6.72 4.85 -4.08
N PHE A 23 8.05 4.84 -4.26
CA PHE A 23 8.67 4.44 -5.51
C PHE A 23 8.30 3.00 -5.90
N LEU A 24 8.37 2.06 -4.95
CA LEU A 24 7.97 0.66 -5.17
C LEU A 24 6.49 0.52 -5.54
N ALA A 25 5.62 1.33 -4.93
CA ALA A 25 4.20 1.31 -5.23
C ALA A 25 3.92 1.84 -6.65
N LEU A 26 4.59 2.92 -7.06
CA LEU A 26 4.50 3.46 -8.42
C LEU A 26 5.06 2.49 -9.46
N GLU A 27 6.17 1.82 -9.17
CA GLU A 27 6.76 0.80 -10.02
C GLU A 27 5.80 -0.40 -10.17
N ALA A 28 5.21 -0.88 -9.08
CA ALA A 28 4.22 -1.94 -9.10
C ALA A 28 2.98 -1.55 -9.92
N TYR A 29 2.52 -0.30 -9.78
CA TYR A 29 1.40 0.25 -10.54
C TYR A 29 1.70 0.31 -12.05
N ALA A 30 2.91 0.72 -12.43
CA ALA A 30 3.36 0.78 -13.82
C ALA A 30 3.46 -0.61 -14.46
N HIS A 31 3.82 -1.63 -13.68
CA HIS A 31 3.94 -3.01 -14.13
C HIS A 31 2.65 -3.83 -14.03
N LEU A 32 1.51 -3.22 -13.68
CA LEU A 32 0.23 -3.91 -13.69
C LEU A 32 -0.10 -4.45 -15.09
N PRO A 33 -0.74 -5.63 -15.19
CA PRO A 33 -1.18 -6.15 -16.47
C PRO A 33 -2.12 -5.17 -17.18
N GLU A 34 -2.02 -5.10 -18.51
CA GLU A 34 -2.70 -4.10 -19.33
C GLU A 34 -4.23 -4.07 -19.11
N ASP A 35 -4.84 -5.24 -18.92
CA ASP A 35 -6.28 -5.36 -18.66
C ASP A 35 -6.72 -4.66 -17.38
N PHE A 36 -5.89 -4.67 -16.33
CA PHE A 36 -6.14 -3.93 -15.10
C PHE A 36 -5.78 -2.45 -15.26
N ARG A 37 -4.64 -2.15 -15.88
CA ARG A 37 -4.15 -0.78 -16.04
C ARG A 37 -5.13 0.11 -16.83
N LYS A 38 -5.88 -0.47 -17.77
CA LYS A 38 -6.96 0.21 -18.51
C LYS A 38 -8.15 0.61 -17.62
N LEU A 39 -8.41 -0.13 -16.55
CA LEU A 39 -9.52 0.13 -15.63
C LEU A 39 -9.15 1.11 -14.52
N THR A 40 -7.86 1.31 -14.26
CA THR A 40 -7.38 2.10 -13.11
C THR A 40 -7.21 3.59 -13.39
N GLY A 41 -7.41 4.10 -14.62
CA GLY A 41 -7.42 5.54 -14.91
C GLY A 41 -6.25 6.33 -14.27
N GLU A 42 -6.59 7.47 -13.66
CA GLU A 42 -5.72 8.31 -12.82
C GLU A 42 -5.94 8.01 -11.33
N ILE A 43 -5.40 6.88 -10.84
CA ILE A 43 -5.33 6.59 -9.41
C ILE A 43 -4.16 7.36 -8.78
N VAL A 44 -4.43 8.00 -7.64
CA VAL A 44 -3.42 8.55 -6.75
C VAL A 44 -3.08 7.51 -5.69
N ILE A 45 -1.81 7.15 -5.58
CA ILE A 45 -1.31 6.24 -4.54
C ILE A 45 -0.61 7.11 -3.49
N GLN A 46 -1.03 7.01 -2.25
CA GLN A 46 -0.43 7.74 -1.11
C GLN A 46 0.02 6.73 -0.07
N ILE A 47 1.21 6.93 0.49
CA ILE A 47 1.74 6.12 1.57
C ILE A 47 1.75 6.99 2.83
N ALA A 48 1.20 6.44 3.91
CA ALA A 48 1.19 7.08 5.23
C ALA A 48 1.52 6.03 6.29
N GLU A 49 2.16 6.45 7.39
CA GLU A 49 2.43 5.56 8.52
C GLU A 49 1.15 5.13 9.23
N PHE A 50 0.19 6.06 9.34
CA PHE A 50 -1.09 5.85 10.01
C PHE A 50 -2.21 6.62 9.29
N PRO A 51 -3.46 6.15 9.38
CA PRO A 51 -4.61 6.92 8.94
C PRO A 51 -4.76 8.24 9.71
N THR A 52 -5.46 9.19 9.09
CA THR A 52 -5.88 10.42 9.75
C THR A 52 -7.00 10.15 10.76
N ASP A 53 -7.19 11.06 11.72
CA ASP A 53 -8.28 10.96 12.71
C ASP A 53 -9.66 10.91 12.03
N GLU A 54 -9.83 11.65 10.92
CA GLU A 54 -11.08 11.62 10.12
C GLU A 54 -11.37 10.22 9.57
N ILE A 55 -10.35 9.53 9.02
CA ILE A 55 -10.50 8.16 8.51
C ILE A 55 -10.76 7.17 9.64
N MET A 56 -10.12 7.36 10.80
CA MET A 56 -10.32 6.54 11.99
C MET A 56 -11.78 6.61 12.47
N ASP A 57 -12.34 7.81 12.53
CA ASP A 57 -13.73 8.03 12.95
C ASP A 57 -14.72 7.50 11.90
N ASP A 58 -14.52 7.82 10.62
CA ASP A 58 -15.42 7.44 9.52
C ASP A 58 -15.52 5.92 9.37
N LEU A 59 -14.42 5.19 9.61
CA LEU A 59 -14.39 3.73 9.55
C LEU A 59 -14.60 3.06 10.91
N SER A 60 -14.80 3.85 11.98
CA SER A 60 -14.99 3.37 13.36
C SER A 60 -13.88 2.39 13.80
N LEU A 61 -12.62 2.75 13.53
CA LEU A 61 -11.45 1.95 13.86
C LEU A 61 -11.09 2.13 15.35
N GLU A 62 -10.72 1.04 16.02
CA GLU A 62 -10.31 1.09 17.43
C GLU A 62 -8.83 1.50 17.56
N THR A 63 -8.00 1.07 16.60
CA THR A 63 -6.57 1.37 16.55
C THR A 63 -6.11 1.69 15.12
N PRO A 64 -5.06 2.52 14.95
CA PRO A 64 -4.49 2.81 13.63
C PRO A 64 -3.99 1.58 12.87
N PHE A 65 -3.76 0.47 13.56
CA PHE A 65 -3.30 -0.78 12.98
C PHE A 65 -4.42 -1.62 12.37
N ASP A 66 -5.68 -1.27 12.62
CA ASP A 66 -6.84 -1.98 12.09
C ASP A 66 -7.03 -1.71 10.58
N LEU A 67 -6.36 -0.69 10.04
CA LEU A 67 -6.37 -0.34 8.63
C LEU A 67 -5.00 -0.58 7.99
N LEU A 68 -4.92 -1.59 7.13
CA LEU A 68 -3.71 -1.92 6.36
C LEU A 68 -3.66 -1.26 4.98
N GLY A 69 -4.79 -0.73 4.51
CA GLY A 69 -4.91 -0.07 3.22
C GLY A 69 -6.31 0.46 3.00
N LEU A 70 -6.40 1.66 2.45
CA LEU A 70 -7.65 2.34 2.15
C LEU A 70 -7.77 2.53 0.64
N PHE A 71 -8.95 2.21 0.10
CA PHE A 71 -9.32 2.56 -1.27
C PHE A 71 -10.54 3.47 -1.23
N GLU A 72 -10.39 4.68 -1.72
CA GLU A 72 -11.48 5.64 -1.89
C GLU A 72 -11.72 5.89 -3.38
N GLY A 73 -12.91 5.51 -3.84
CA GLY A 73 -13.37 5.82 -5.19
C GLY A 73 -14.53 6.81 -5.11
N ARG A 74 -14.47 7.90 -5.88
CA ARG A 74 -15.68 8.67 -6.15
C ARG A 74 -16.54 7.89 -7.13
N GLY A 75 -17.65 7.35 -6.64
CA GLY A 75 -18.73 6.84 -7.48
C GLY A 75 -19.29 7.99 -8.33
N ILE A 76 -19.55 7.71 -9.61
CA ILE A 76 -20.25 8.63 -10.53
C ILE A 76 -21.76 8.65 -10.28
#